data_AF-A0A4Q3CJK3-F1
#
_entry.id   AF-A0A4Q3CJK3-F1
#
_cell.length_a   1.000
_cell.length_b   1.000
_cell.length_c   1.000
_cell.angle_alpha   90.00
_cell.angle_beta   90.00
_cell.angle_gamma   90.00
#
_symmetry.space_group_name_H-M   'P 1'
#
loop_
_entity.id
_entity.type
_entity.pdbx_description
1 polymer ?
#
loop_
_entity_poly.entity_id
_entity_poly.type
_entity_poly.pdbx_seq_one_letter_code
_entity_poly.pdbx_strand_id
1 'polypeptide(L)'
;MRKTKRYLEFVMHLVTISALLYKGVDEVRKGLYYPGSIILGLAVIAMIVTLFWRQFKIQPRIARQTSYYLEAAGLFLSGYVFYLEHHHGYSQACIIAGFAYCAIGFLSTRIKFG
;
A
#
# COMPACT_ATOMS: atom_id res chain seq x y z
N MET A 1 16.39 -10.36 -16.07
CA MET A 1 15.45 -10.76 -14.99
C MET A 1 15.33 -9.77 -13.83
N ARG A 2 16.41 -9.22 -13.24
CA ARG A 2 16.32 -8.26 -12.11
C ARG A 2 15.54 -6.97 -12.43
N LYS A 3 15.68 -6.42 -13.66
CA LYS A 3 14.93 -5.21 -14.09
C LYS A 3 13.43 -5.46 -14.21
N THR A 4 13.03 -6.62 -14.74
CA THR A 4 11.62 -7.01 -14.88
C THR A 4 10.93 -7.15 -13.52
N LYS A 5 11.60 -7.78 -12.53
CA LYS A 5 11.07 -7.88 -11.16
C LYS A 5 10.85 -6.50 -10.52
N ARG A 6 11.78 -5.56 -10.72
CA ARG A 6 11.65 -4.18 -10.22
C ARG A 6 10.52 -3.39 -10.87
N TYR A 7 10.29 -3.60 -12.17
CA TYR A 7 9.20 -2.95 -12.88
C TYR A 7 7.84 -3.50 -12.41
N LEU A 8 7.72 -4.83 -12.25
CA LEU A 8 6.51 -5.46 -11.72
C LEU A 8 6.19 -4.97 -10.31
N GLU A 9 7.19 -4.91 -9.43
CA GLU A 9 7.05 -4.37 -8.06
C GLU A 9 6.55 -2.93 -8.07
N PHE A 10 7.14 -2.07 -8.91
CA PHE A 10 6.68 -0.69 -9.07
C PHE A 10 5.23 -0.60 -9.57
N VAL A 11 4.86 -1.41 -10.55
CA VAL A 11 3.48 -1.47 -11.06
C VAL A 11 2.51 -1.94 -9.97
N MET A 12 2.89 -2.94 -9.19
CA MET A 12 2.08 -3.43 -8.06
C MET A 12 1.83 -2.34 -7.02
N HIS A 13 2.87 -1.57 -6.65
CA HIS A 13 2.70 -0.41 -5.76
C HIS A 13 1.73 0.61 -6.35
N LEU A 14 1.88 0.97 -7.63
CA LEU A 14 0.98 1.93 -8.28
C LEU A 14 -0.48 1.45 -8.31
N VAL A 15 -0.71 0.16 -8.60
CA VAL A 15 -2.07 -0.42 -8.61
C VAL A 15 -2.67 -0.36 -7.21
N THR A 16 -1.93 -0.78 -6.19
CA THR A 16 -2.42 -0.79 -4.80
C THR A 16 -2.65 0.62 -4.26
N ILE A 17 -1.73 1.55 -4.51
CA ILE A 17 -1.90 2.97 -4.18
C ILE A 17 -3.15 3.53 -4.84
N SER A 18 -3.38 3.24 -6.13
CA SER A 18 -4.57 3.71 -6.84
C SER A 18 -5.86 3.14 -6.24
N ALA A 19 -5.85 1.86 -5.86
CA ALA A 19 -6.98 1.21 -5.19
C ALA A 19 -7.26 1.83 -3.79
N LEU A 20 -6.21 2.12 -3.02
CA LEU A 20 -6.33 2.78 -1.72
C LEU A 20 -6.82 4.23 -1.87
N LEU A 21 -6.32 4.98 -2.84
CA LEU A 21 -6.83 6.32 -3.14
C LEU A 21 -8.31 6.28 -3.50
N TYR A 22 -8.71 5.35 -4.38
CA TYR A 22 -10.10 5.16 -4.75
C TYR A 22 -10.98 4.84 -3.53
N LYS A 23 -10.59 3.85 -2.72
CA LYS A 23 -11.35 3.46 -1.52
C LYS A 23 -11.40 4.60 -0.50
N GLY A 24 -10.28 5.28 -0.26
CA GLY A 24 -10.23 6.43 0.63
C GLY A 24 -11.17 7.57 0.21
N VAL A 25 -11.24 7.88 -1.09
CA VAL A 25 -12.21 8.87 -1.62
C VAL A 25 -13.65 8.38 -1.45
N ASP A 26 -13.93 7.10 -1.73
CA ASP A 26 -15.25 6.50 -1.54
C ASP A 26 -15.73 6.63 -0.08
N GLU A 27 -14.87 6.31 0.88
CA GLU A 27 -15.17 6.45 2.32
C GLU A 27 -15.45 7.89 2.74
N VAL A 28 -14.64 8.83 2.26
CA VAL A 28 -14.87 10.26 2.52
C VAL A 28 -16.22 10.72 1.95
N ARG A 29 -16.59 10.24 0.75
CA ARG A 29 -17.89 10.56 0.13
C ARG A 29 -19.08 9.98 0.88
N LYS A 30 -18.89 8.83 1.55
CA LYS A 30 -19.90 8.20 2.42
C LYS A 30 -20.02 8.87 3.80
N GLY A 31 -19.23 9.90 4.09
CA GLY A 31 -19.20 10.58 5.39
C GLY A 31 -18.37 9.87 6.45
N LEU A 32 -17.66 8.78 6.09
CA LEU A 32 -16.72 8.07 6.94
C LEU A 32 -15.35 8.76 6.90
N TYR A 33 -15.32 10.02 7.32
CA TYR A 33 -14.16 10.89 7.20
C TYR A 33 -12.92 10.35 7.90
N TYR A 34 -13.07 9.73 9.07
CA TYR A 34 -11.93 9.24 9.85
C TYR A 34 -11.18 8.10 9.14
N PRO A 35 -11.79 6.93 8.84
CA PRO A 35 -11.08 5.87 8.12
C PRO A 35 -10.69 6.31 6.70
N GLY A 36 -11.54 7.06 6.00
CA GLY A 36 -11.24 7.56 4.65
C GLY A 36 -10.02 8.47 4.60
N SER A 37 -9.89 9.41 5.54
CA SER A 37 -8.74 10.32 5.60
C SER A 37 -7.44 9.60 5.93
N ILE A 38 -7.48 8.58 6.80
CA ILE A 38 -6.29 7.78 7.13
C ILE A 38 -5.86 6.96 5.91
N ILE A 39 -6.79 6.29 5.22
CA ILE A 39 -6.49 5.54 3.99
C ILE A 39 -5.87 6.48 2.94
N LEU A 40 -6.47 7.64 2.71
CA LEU A 40 -5.95 8.64 1.78
C LEU A 40 -4.56 9.13 2.17
N GLY A 41 -4.34 9.47 3.44
CA GLY A 41 -3.05 9.92 3.94
C GLY A 41 -1.96 8.87 3.70
N LEU A 42 -2.22 7.61 4.05
CA LEU A 42 -1.30 6.50 3.81
C LEU A 42 -1.00 6.31 2.32
N ALA A 43 -2.04 6.34 1.47
CA ALA A 43 -1.89 6.16 0.03
C ALA A 43 -1.10 7.31 -0.62
N VAL A 44 -1.34 8.56 -0.20
CA VAL A 44 -0.60 9.74 -0.67
C VAL A 44 0.87 9.66 -0.26
N ILE A 45 1.16 9.31 1.00
CA ILE A 45 2.55 9.15 1.45
C ILE A 45 3.23 8.02 0.67
N ALA A 46 2.56 6.87 0.48
CA ALA A 46 3.08 5.77 -0.31
C ALA A 46 3.34 6.17 -1.78
N MET A 47 2.46 6.97 -2.39
CA MET A 47 2.63 7.53 -3.73
C MET A 47 3.85 8.45 -3.81
N ILE A 48 3.98 9.37 -2.85
CA ILE A 48 5.09 10.32 -2.80
C ILE A 48 6.41 9.56 -2.65
N VAL A 49 6.49 8.60 -1.74
CA VAL A 49 7.70 7.78 -1.55
C VAL A 49 8.01 6.98 -2.82
N THR A 50 7.01 6.35 -3.43
CA THR A 50 7.18 5.50 -4.62
C THR A 50 7.68 6.30 -5.84
N LEU A 51 7.15 7.50 -6.06
CA LEU A 51 7.50 8.33 -7.21
C LEU A 51 8.76 9.19 -6.98
N PHE A 52 8.93 9.74 -5.77
CA PHE A 52 9.89 10.80 -5.50
C PHE A 52 11.06 10.39 -4.59
N TRP A 53 11.27 9.10 -4.31
CA TRP A 53 12.36 8.64 -3.44
C TRP A 53 13.75 9.16 -3.85
N ARG A 54 13.97 9.38 -5.15
CA ARG A 54 15.23 9.95 -5.66
C ARG A 54 15.43 11.40 -5.25
N GLN A 55 14.39 12.24 -5.33
CA GLN A 55 14.48 13.64 -4.88
C GLN A 55 14.73 13.73 -3.37
N PHE A 56 14.11 12.84 -2.58
CA PHE A 56 14.30 12.80 -1.14
C PHE A 56 15.63 12.15 -0.68
N LYS A 57 16.49 11.73 -1.62
CA LYS A 57 17.76 11.03 -1.35
C LYS A 57 17.57 9.77 -0.47
N ILE A 58 16.39 9.15 -0.54
CA ILE A 58 16.09 7.92 0.19
C ILE A 58 16.71 6.75 -0.56
N GLN A 59 17.33 5.81 0.15
CA GLN A 59 17.84 4.61 -0.51
C GLN A 59 16.68 3.82 -1.13
N PRO A 60 16.82 3.29 -2.35
CA PRO A 60 15.72 2.63 -3.06
C PRO A 60 15.15 1.44 -2.29
N ARG A 61 15.95 0.82 -1.41
CA ARG A 61 15.51 -0.27 -0.55
C ARG A 61 14.57 0.20 0.56
N ILE A 62 14.94 1.30 1.23
CA ILE A 62 14.15 1.89 2.31
C ILE A 62 12.83 2.38 1.73
N ALA A 63 12.87 3.08 0.59
CA ALA A 63 11.66 3.56 -0.09
C ALA A 63 10.66 2.43 -0.37
N ARG A 64 11.13 1.29 -0.90
CA ARG A 64 10.26 0.14 -1.16
C ARG A 64 9.67 -0.44 0.12
N GLN A 65 10.48 -0.62 1.16
CA GLN A 65 9.99 -1.12 2.46
C GLN A 65 8.93 -0.20 3.05
N THR A 66 9.19 1.10 3.04
CA THR A 66 8.24 2.12 3.48
C THR A 66 6.94 2.00 2.69
N SER A 67 6.98 1.90 1.36
CA SER A 67 5.78 1.70 0.54
C SER A 67 5.02 0.42 0.91
N TYR A 68 5.71 -0.73 1.07
CA TYR A 68 5.06 -1.98 1.47
C TYR A 68 4.32 -1.85 2.80
N TYR A 69 4.93 -1.24 3.82
CA TYR A 69 4.31 -1.12 5.14
C TYR A 69 3.18 -0.09 5.16
N LEU A 70 3.31 1.02 4.43
CA LEU A 70 2.23 2.01 4.29
C LEU A 70 1.03 1.41 3.56
N GLU A 71 1.27 0.70 2.45
CA GLU A 71 0.22 0.03 1.68
C GLU A 71 -0.42 -1.11 2.48
N ALA A 72 0.36 -1.90 3.23
CA ALA A 72 -0.18 -2.93 4.12
C ALA A 72 -1.11 -2.33 5.18
N ALA A 73 -0.71 -1.23 5.84
CA ALA A 73 -1.55 -0.54 6.80
C ALA A 73 -2.86 -0.03 6.16
N GLY A 74 -2.76 0.55 4.95
CA GLY A 74 -3.93 0.98 4.18
C GLY A 74 -4.86 -0.18 3.80
N LEU A 75 -4.29 -1.33 3.41
CA LEU A 75 -5.04 -2.54 3.07
C LEU A 75 -5.74 -3.14 4.29
N PHE A 76 -5.08 -3.22 5.45
CA PHE A 76 -5.74 -3.68 6.68
C PHE A 76 -6.90 -2.78 7.08
N LEU A 77 -6.71 -1.46 7.01
CA LEU A 77 -7.76 -0.50 7.33
C LEU A 77 -8.92 -0.59 6.33
N SER A 78 -8.62 -0.75 5.04
CA SER A 78 -9.64 -0.99 4.00
C SER A 78 -10.38 -2.30 4.23
N GLY A 79 -9.69 -3.36 4.64
CA GLY A 79 -10.29 -4.64 4.98
C GLY A 79 -11.23 -4.56 6.17
N TYR A 80 -10.85 -3.79 7.21
CA TYR A 80 -11.72 -3.49 8.34
C TYR A 80 -12.96 -2.70 7.92
N VAL A 81 -12.80 -1.67 7.09
CA VAL A 81 -13.94 -0.91 6.55
C VAL A 81 -14.88 -1.82 5.75
N PHE A 82 -14.36 -2.65 4.84
CA PHE A 82 -15.19 -3.59 4.09
C PHE A 82 -15.88 -4.62 4.99
N TYR A 83 -15.29 -4.99 6.13
CA TYR A 83 -15.95 -5.85 7.12
C TYR A 83 -17.17 -5.14 7.72
N LEU A 84 -17.04 -3.86 8.09
CA LEU A 84 -18.14 -3.04 8.60
C LEU A 84 -19.24 -2.80 7.57
N GLU A 85 -18.88 -2.73 6.29
CA GLU A 85 -19.83 -2.62 5.17
C GLU A 85 -20.47 -3.97 4.76
N HIS A 86 -20.23 -5.05 5.51
CA HIS A 86 -20.71 -6.41 5.21
C HIS A 86 -20.20 -6.99 3.88
N HIS A 87 -19.13 -6.42 3.33
CA HIS A 87 -18.44 -6.88 2.12
C HIS A 87 -17.33 -7.88 2.47
N HIS A 88 -17.71 -9.02 3.06
CA HIS A 88 -16.77 -9.99 3.63
C HIS A 88 -15.69 -10.51 2.66
N GLY A 89 -16.03 -10.70 1.37
CA GLY A 89 -15.05 -11.15 0.37
C GLY A 89 -13.93 -10.13 0.14
N TYR A 90 -14.28 -8.84 -0.01
CA TYR A 90 -13.30 -7.76 -0.14
C TYR A 90 -12.50 -7.53 1.15
N SER A 91 -13.15 -7.71 2.31
CA SER A 91 -12.48 -7.65 3.61
C SER A 91 -11.35 -8.67 3.72
N GLN A 92 -11.64 -9.94 3.45
CA GLN A 92 -10.65 -11.02 3.49
C GLN A 92 -9.54 -10.80 2.47
N ALA A 93 -9.88 -10.40 1.24
CA ALA A 93 -8.89 -10.12 0.21
C ALA A 93 -7.91 -9.02 0.63
N CYS A 94 -8.41 -7.93 1.23
CA CYS A 94 -7.57 -6.84 1.71
C CYS A 94 -6.68 -7.26 2.89
N ILE A 95 -7.21 -8.05 3.83
CA ILE A 95 -6.42 -8.56 4.97
C ILE A 95 -5.30 -9.50 4.49
N ILE A 96 -5.62 -10.44 3.60
CA ILE A 96 -4.63 -11.36 3.02
C ILE A 96 -3.57 -10.57 2.25
N ALA A 97 -3.98 -9.59 1.45
CA ALA A 97 -3.06 -8.71 0.74
C ALA A 97 -2.17 -7.92 1.71
N GLY A 98 -2.72 -7.38 2.80
CA GLY A 98 -1.95 -6.69 3.84
C GLY A 98 -0.86 -7.58 4.45
N PHE A 99 -1.18 -8.82 4.79
CA PHE A 99 -0.17 -9.78 5.28
C PHE A 99 0.87 -10.13 4.22
N ALA A 100 0.46 -10.32 2.96
CA ALA A 100 1.38 -10.58 1.85
C ALA A 100 2.36 -9.40 1.65
N TYR A 101 1.87 -8.16 1.72
CA TYR A 101 2.68 -6.96 1.63
C TYR A 101 3.69 -6.85 2.78
N CYS A 102 3.27 -7.14 4.02
CA CYS A 102 4.19 -7.23 5.16
C CYS A 102 5.28 -8.29 4.97
N ALA A 103 4.91 -9.48 4.48
CA ALA A 103 5.85 -10.57 4.22
C ALA A 103 6.87 -10.19 3.14
N ILE A 104 6.42 -9.60 2.03
CA ILE A 104 7.30 -9.15 0.94
C ILE A 104 8.20 -8.00 1.42
N GLY A 105 7.66 -7.04 2.16
CA GLY A 105 8.42 -5.95 2.79
C GLY A 105 9.53 -6.48 3.68
N PHE A 106 9.22 -7.46 4.53
CA PHE A 106 10.21 -8.13 5.37
C PHE A 106 11.25 -8.89 4.56
N LEU A 107 10.87 -9.66 3.54
CA LEU A 107 11.82 -10.38 2.68
C LEU A 107 12.77 -9.42 1.95
N SER A 108 12.29 -8.23 1.57
CA SER A 108 13.10 -7.15 1.01
C SER A 108 14.19 -6.63 1.98
N THR A 109 14.01 -6.80 3.30
CA THR A 109 15.03 -6.50 4.35
C THR A 109 16.12 -7.56 4.49
N ARG A 110 15.87 -8.80 4.04
CA ARG A 110 16.84 -9.91 4.15
C ARG A 110 17.63 -10.10 2.86
N ILE A 111 17.01 -9.88 1.71
CA ILE A 111 17.66 -10.06 0.41
C ILE A 111 18.49 -8.80 0.10
N LYS A 112 19.81 -8.88 0.31
CA LYS A 112 20.75 -7.95 -0.33
C LYS A 112 20.69 -8.20 -1.83
N PHE A 113 19.91 -7.42 -2.56
CA PHE A 113 20.09 -7.29 -4.00
C PHE A 113 21.38 -6.48 -4.23
N GLY A 114 22.53 -7.09 -3.93
CA GLY A 114 23.85 -6.64 -4.36
C GLY A 114 23.93 -6.75 -5.88
#